data_AF-A0A9P6T2J9-F1
#
_entry.id   AF-A0A9P6T2J9-F1
#
_cell.length_a   1.000
_cell.length_b   1.000
_cell.length_c   1.000
_cell.angle_alpha   90.00
_cell.angle_beta   90.00
_cell.angle_gamma   90.00
#
_symmetry.space_group_name_H-M   'P 1'
#
loop_
_entity.id
_entity.type
_entity.pdbx_description
1 polymer ?
#
loop_
_entity_poly.entity_id
_entity_poly.type
_entity_poly.pdbx_seq_one_letter_code
_entity_poly.pdbx_strand_id
1 'polypeptide(L)'
;MIEVDVFWSFSFGAIFAATSAGSLKDEAVFWLTPSFVYTLLFLSLIFAPSGLYLLWDNPGWESMFLLGDKNDIHALLPTIFAFTNVLLGIIGYYVTYCKIRKYRTSAKLPMSYHKYWIHAYTCFCAILGMGYSRFMYPSDYVAWRADVQYPLTAFFTSRIFFTLLAMGVVLIPAAYIPCFIWMKNQTLTAPGDKSRFFLTCIHFILQGTCLVSALFGAYIVRNHENDPSNSIVANLWQLFDNGNILDRESKWSPLLGFWVAETAVMFLVFLPIFFVPSVKTAAVQKTTKTQ
;
A
#
# COMPACT_ATOMS: atom_id res chain seq x y z
N MET A 1 -0.21 1.77 -13.57
CA MET A 1 0.63 2.01 -12.39
C MET A 1 0.53 3.47 -11.96
N ILE A 2 0.50 4.41 -12.90
CA ILE A 2 0.22 5.83 -12.62
C ILE A 2 -0.99 6.03 -11.69
N GLU A 3 -2.05 5.23 -11.87
CA GLU A 3 -3.28 5.28 -11.08
C GLU A 3 -3.09 4.82 -9.63
N VAL A 4 -2.06 4.01 -9.36
CA VAL A 4 -1.78 3.45 -8.04
C VAL A 4 -0.75 4.27 -7.27
N ASP A 5 0.10 5.02 -7.97
CA ASP A 5 1.16 5.83 -7.35
C ASP A 5 0.63 6.96 -6.46
N VAL A 6 -0.57 7.46 -6.76
CA VAL A 6 -1.27 8.44 -5.92
C VAL A 6 -1.53 7.90 -4.51
N PHE A 7 -1.88 6.61 -4.40
CA PHE A 7 -2.12 5.94 -3.13
C PHE A 7 -0.80 5.59 -2.43
N TRP A 8 0.21 5.18 -3.19
CA TRP A 8 1.55 4.92 -2.66
C TRP A 8 2.19 6.16 -2.05
N SER A 9 2.17 7.27 -2.78
CA SER A 9 2.64 8.58 -2.33
C SER A 9 1.97 9.00 -1.04
N PHE A 10 0.64 9.02 -1.02
CA PHE A 10 -0.14 9.36 0.16
C PHE A 10 0.22 8.45 1.34
N SER A 11 0.34 7.15 1.08
CA SER A 11 0.66 6.15 2.09
C SER A 11 2.04 6.37 2.70
N PHE A 12 3.06 6.69 1.91
CA PHE A 12 4.40 7.02 2.43
C PHE A 12 4.39 8.23 3.36
N GLY A 13 3.72 9.31 2.95
CA GLY A 13 3.58 10.46 3.83
C GLY A 13 2.86 10.11 5.14
N ALA A 14 1.77 9.36 5.04
CA ALA A 14 0.97 8.96 6.18
C ALA A 14 1.72 8.00 7.13
N ILE A 15 2.48 7.03 6.61
CA ILE A 15 3.24 6.08 7.45
C ILE A 15 4.42 6.76 8.13
N PHE A 16 5.14 7.66 7.45
CA PHE A 16 6.22 8.43 8.07
C PHE A 16 5.70 9.29 9.22
N ALA A 17 4.58 9.99 9.03
CA ALA A 17 3.94 10.72 10.13
C ALA A 17 3.45 9.80 11.26
N ALA A 18 2.84 8.66 10.93
CA ALA A 18 2.33 7.73 11.95
C ALA A 18 3.45 7.10 12.79
N THR A 19 4.56 6.75 12.16
CA THR A 19 5.70 6.12 12.83
C THR A 19 6.53 7.11 13.64
N SER A 20 6.46 8.42 13.36
CA SER A 20 7.05 9.49 14.16
C SER A 20 6.05 10.20 15.08
N ALA A 21 4.89 9.60 15.35
CA ALA A 21 3.79 10.23 16.09
C ALA A 21 4.19 10.72 17.50
N GLY A 22 5.14 10.04 18.14
CA GLY A 22 5.67 10.41 19.46
C GLY A 22 6.28 11.81 19.50
N SER A 23 7.07 12.17 18.49
CA SER A 23 7.63 13.53 18.37
C SER A 23 6.60 14.51 17.82
N LEU A 24 5.83 14.10 16.81
CA LEU A 24 4.88 14.97 16.13
C LEU A 24 3.70 15.46 16.98
N LYS A 25 3.33 14.74 18.04
CA LYS A 25 2.16 15.10 18.86
C LYS A 25 2.32 16.49 19.50
N ASP A 26 3.54 16.87 19.85
CA ASP A 26 3.83 18.10 20.58
C ASP A 26 4.19 19.26 19.63
N GLU A 27 4.66 18.94 18.44
CA GLU A 27 5.07 19.91 17.42
C GLU A 27 3.90 20.78 16.93
N ALA A 28 4.09 22.10 16.91
CA ALA A 28 3.07 23.04 16.43
C ALA A 28 3.01 23.11 14.89
N VAL A 29 4.15 22.90 14.24
CA VAL A 29 4.34 23.13 12.81
C VAL A 29 4.99 21.90 12.18
N PHE A 30 4.24 21.18 11.34
CA PHE A 30 4.70 19.90 10.82
C PHE A 30 5.88 20.02 9.83
N TRP A 31 5.95 21.11 9.06
CA TRP A 31 6.95 21.25 8.01
C TRP A 31 8.38 21.52 8.51
N LEU A 32 8.52 21.83 9.81
CA LEU A 32 9.82 22.00 10.47
C LEU A 32 10.35 20.70 11.07
N THR A 33 9.56 19.62 11.04
CA THR A 33 9.92 18.37 11.72
C THR A 33 10.88 17.54 10.87
N PRO A 34 11.88 16.87 11.49
CA PRO A 34 12.83 16.03 10.74
C PRO A 34 12.14 14.92 9.94
N SER A 35 11.05 14.35 10.45
CA SER A 35 10.27 13.33 9.75
C SER A 35 9.56 13.87 8.50
N PHE A 36 9.13 15.14 8.51
CA PHE A 36 8.56 15.77 7.32
C PHE A 36 9.64 16.09 6.28
N VAL A 37 10.78 16.65 6.71
CA VAL A 37 11.90 16.94 5.81
C VAL A 37 12.37 15.63 5.14
N TYR A 38 12.49 14.56 5.92
CA TYR A 38 12.79 13.23 5.37
C TYR A 38 11.74 12.78 4.36
N THR A 39 10.45 12.93 4.68
CA THR A 39 9.34 12.58 3.76
C THR A 39 9.46 13.32 2.44
N LEU A 40 9.72 14.64 2.48
CA LEU A 40 9.86 15.46 1.30
C LEU A 40 11.07 15.05 0.45
N LEU A 41 12.21 14.77 1.08
CA LEU A 41 13.43 14.31 0.40
C LEU A 41 13.23 12.92 -0.20
N PHE A 42 12.66 11.98 0.54
CA PHE A 42 12.33 10.64 0.04
C PHE A 42 11.41 10.72 -1.19
N LEU A 43 10.33 11.49 -1.12
CA LEU A 43 9.39 11.64 -2.23
C LEU A 43 10.04 12.28 -3.45
N SER A 44 10.79 13.37 -3.25
CA SER A 44 11.36 14.17 -4.33
C SER A 44 12.59 13.54 -4.97
N LEU A 45 13.42 12.82 -4.20
CA LEU A 45 14.72 12.31 -4.65
C LEU A 45 14.71 10.82 -4.97
N ILE A 46 13.77 10.05 -4.42
CA ILE A 46 13.73 8.59 -4.59
C ILE A 46 12.43 8.19 -5.28
N PHE A 47 11.28 8.46 -4.65
CA PHE A 47 10.02 7.91 -5.11
C PHE A 47 9.58 8.48 -6.48
N ALA A 48 9.41 9.80 -6.60
CA ALA A 48 8.96 10.40 -7.85
C ALA A 48 9.94 10.18 -9.02
N PRO A 49 11.28 10.30 -8.85
CA PRO A 49 12.24 9.95 -9.90
C PRO A 49 12.16 8.48 -10.32
N SER A 50 11.90 7.54 -9.39
CA SER A 50 11.75 6.13 -9.73
C SER A 50 10.51 5.86 -10.60
N GLY A 51 9.37 6.45 -10.26
CA GLY A 51 8.16 6.33 -11.09
C GLY A 51 8.33 7.02 -12.45
N LEU A 52 9.01 8.17 -12.50
CA LEU A 52 9.35 8.82 -13.77
C LEU A 52 10.20 7.93 -14.67
N TYR A 53 11.19 7.24 -14.10
CA TYR A 53 11.99 6.28 -14.86
C TYR A 53 11.12 5.15 -15.40
N LEU A 54 10.24 4.57 -14.58
CA LEU A 54 9.34 3.49 -15.02
C LEU A 54 8.42 3.96 -16.14
N LEU A 55 7.84 5.14 -16.02
CA LEU A 55 7.01 5.76 -17.05
C LEU A 55 7.75 5.98 -18.36
N TRP A 56 9.01 6.41 -18.28
CA TRP A 56 9.80 6.75 -19.46
C TRP A 56 10.37 5.52 -20.17
N ASP A 57 10.75 4.49 -19.41
CA ASP A 57 11.35 3.27 -19.93
C ASP A 57 10.31 2.20 -20.32
N ASN A 58 9.15 2.18 -19.64
CA ASN A 58 8.10 1.19 -19.83
C ASN A 58 6.70 1.86 -19.84
N PRO A 59 6.42 2.79 -20.78
CA PRO A 59 5.21 3.61 -20.79
C PRO A 59 3.90 2.80 -20.85
N GLY A 60 3.88 1.73 -21.66
CA GLY A 60 2.78 0.79 -21.72
C GLY A 60 2.52 0.15 -20.36
N TRP A 61 3.53 -0.46 -19.75
CA TRP A 61 3.38 -1.11 -18.45
C TRP A 61 2.98 -0.12 -17.34
N GLU A 62 3.66 1.02 -17.26
CA GLU A 62 3.42 2.02 -16.22
C GLU A 62 2.01 2.62 -16.31
N SER A 63 1.41 2.64 -17.49
CA SER A 63 0.04 3.12 -17.69
C SER A 63 -1.02 2.02 -17.68
N MET A 64 -0.70 0.79 -17.22
CA MET A 64 -1.59 -0.37 -17.37
C MET A 64 -2.09 -0.57 -18.81
N PHE A 65 -1.19 -0.37 -19.77
CA PHE A 65 -1.37 -0.43 -21.22
C PHE A 65 -2.45 0.50 -21.76
N LEU A 66 -2.59 1.68 -21.15
CA LEU A 66 -3.40 2.78 -21.67
C LEU A 66 -2.62 3.65 -22.66
N LEU A 67 -1.32 3.84 -22.41
CA LEU A 67 -0.42 4.62 -23.25
C LEU A 67 0.41 3.69 -24.12
N GLY A 68 0.67 4.15 -25.35
CA GLY A 68 1.51 3.45 -26.32
C GLY A 68 3.00 3.68 -26.08
N ASP A 69 3.69 4.13 -27.12
CA ASP A 69 5.12 4.37 -27.02
C ASP A 69 5.43 5.71 -26.34
N LYS A 70 6.66 5.81 -25.84
CA LYS A 70 7.18 7.01 -25.21
C LYS A 70 7.03 8.26 -26.09
N ASN A 71 7.15 8.10 -27.41
CA ASN A 71 7.03 9.20 -28.37
C ASN A 71 5.60 9.78 -28.44
N ASP A 72 4.61 9.02 -27.97
CA ASP A 72 3.20 9.44 -27.93
C ASP A 72 2.85 10.14 -26.61
N ILE A 73 3.77 10.13 -25.63
CA ILE A 73 3.54 10.73 -24.31
C ILE A 73 3.97 12.19 -24.32
N HIS A 74 2.99 13.09 -24.18
CA HIS A 74 3.24 14.51 -23.99
C HIS A 74 3.96 14.77 -22.66
N ALA A 75 4.98 15.63 -22.65
CA ALA A 75 5.83 15.94 -21.48
C ALA A 75 5.05 16.48 -20.26
N LEU A 76 3.84 16.98 -20.46
CA LEU A 76 2.94 17.39 -19.39
C LEU A 76 2.57 16.22 -18.46
N LEU A 77 2.40 15.01 -19.00
CA LEU A 77 2.03 13.84 -18.21
C LEU A 77 3.08 13.48 -17.14
N PRO A 78 4.37 13.23 -17.47
CA PRO A 78 5.39 12.97 -16.47
C PRO A 78 5.58 14.16 -15.50
N THR A 79 5.40 15.40 -15.98
CA THR A 79 5.50 16.59 -15.11
C THR A 79 4.41 16.60 -14.04
N ILE A 80 3.15 16.39 -14.44
CA ILE A 80 2.02 16.29 -13.50
C ILE A 80 2.22 15.10 -12.58
N PHE A 81 2.61 13.95 -13.12
CA PHE A 81 2.88 12.74 -12.36
C PHE A 81 3.90 12.95 -11.23
N ALA A 82 5.04 13.56 -11.53
CA ALA A 82 6.07 13.84 -10.53
C ALA A 82 5.56 14.82 -9.46
N PHE A 83 4.87 15.88 -9.88
CA PHE A 83 4.29 16.87 -9.00
C PHE A 83 3.22 16.27 -8.07
N THR A 84 2.28 15.49 -8.62
CA THR A 84 1.17 14.92 -7.85
C THR A 84 1.67 13.90 -6.84
N ASN A 85 2.68 13.09 -7.16
CA ASN A 85 3.25 12.14 -6.22
C ASN A 85 3.85 12.84 -4.99
N VAL A 86 4.66 13.88 -5.19
CA VAL A 86 5.22 14.65 -4.06
C VAL A 86 4.10 15.34 -3.27
N LEU A 87 3.15 15.99 -3.96
CA LEU A 87 2.03 16.69 -3.32
C LEU A 87 1.16 15.74 -2.48
N LEU A 88 0.80 14.57 -3.02
CA LEU A 88 -0.05 13.60 -2.32
C LEU A 88 0.64 13.01 -1.10
N GLY A 89 1.96 12.79 -1.15
CA GLY A 89 2.71 12.40 0.03
C GLY A 89 2.74 13.50 1.11
N ILE A 90 2.89 14.77 0.73
CA ILE A 90 2.73 15.89 1.67
C ILE A 90 1.33 15.89 2.29
N ILE A 91 0.28 15.68 1.48
CA ILE A 91 -1.11 15.60 1.96
C ILE A 91 -1.29 14.43 2.93
N GLY A 92 -0.78 13.24 2.60
CA GLY A 92 -0.86 12.06 3.47
C GLY A 92 -0.19 12.28 4.83
N TYR A 93 0.99 12.93 4.82
CA TYR A 93 1.68 13.33 6.03
C TYR A 93 0.85 14.33 6.84
N TYR A 94 0.35 15.38 6.20
CA TYR A 94 -0.42 16.45 6.85
C TYR A 94 -1.73 15.93 7.47
N VAL A 95 -2.49 15.09 6.75
CA VAL A 95 -3.73 14.50 7.25
C VAL A 95 -3.46 13.67 8.51
N THR A 96 -2.38 12.89 8.49
CA THR A 96 -2.00 12.04 9.62
C THR A 96 -1.51 12.88 10.80
N TYR A 97 -0.67 13.89 10.56
CA TYR A 97 -0.23 14.87 11.56
C TYR A 97 -1.41 15.55 12.26
N CYS A 98 -2.39 16.06 11.49
CA CYS A 98 -3.59 16.69 12.03
C CYS A 98 -4.36 15.79 13.00
N LYS A 99 -4.29 14.46 12.80
CA LYS A 99 -5.00 13.48 13.63
C LYS A 99 -4.19 13.10 14.86
N ILE A 100 -2.88 12.98 14.73
CA ILE A 100 -1.96 12.80 15.88
C ILE A 100 -2.08 13.99 16.85
N ARG A 101 -2.09 15.22 16.33
CA ARG A 101 -2.18 16.46 17.13
C ARG A 101 -3.41 16.57 18.01
N LYS A 102 -4.52 15.90 17.65
CA LYS A 102 -5.72 15.84 18.50
C LYS A 102 -5.45 15.19 19.86
N TYR A 103 -4.37 14.41 19.98
CA TYR A 103 -3.99 13.67 21.17
C TYR A 103 -2.80 14.28 21.90
N ARG A 104 -2.46 15.56 21.67
CA ARG A 104 -1.33 16.25 22.33
C ARG A 104 -1.36 16.19 23.86
N THR A 105 -2.55 16.22 24.45
CA THR A 105 -2.74 16.15 25.92
C THR A 105 -2.91 14.72 26.44
N SER A 106 -2.96 13.73 25.54
CA SER A 106 -3.16 12.34 25.92
C SER A 106 -1.85 11.72 26.38
N ALA A 107 -1.88 11.08 27.55
CA ALA A 107 -0.73 10.34 28.08
C ALA A 107 -0.33 9.15 27.20
N LYS A 108 -1.27 8.63 26.40
CA LYS A 108 -1.05 7.52 25.46
C LYS A 108 -1.55 7.91 24.08
N LEU A 109 -0.75 7.62 23.06
CA LEU A 109 -1.16 7.78 21.66
C LEU A 109 -2.10 6.63 21.26
N PRO A 110 -3.24 6.92 20.63
CA PRO A 110 -4.07 5.88 20.05
C PRO A 110 -3.50 5.42 18.71
N MET A 111 -3.47 4.12 18.42
CA MET A 111 -2.89 3.61 17.16
C MET A 111 -3.79 3.84 15.93
N SER A 112 -4.95 4.46 16.10
CA SER A 112 -5.96 4.65 15.06
C SER A 112 -5.54 5.58 13.91
N TYR A 113 -4.51 6.42 14.08
CA TYR A 113 -3.95 7.21 12.99
C TYR A 113 -3.20 6.37 11.95
N HIS A 114 -2.84 5.12 12.25
CA HIS A 114 -2.27 4.21 11.24
C HIS A 114 -3.26 3.85 10.12
N LYS A 115 -4.57 4.08 10.33
CA LYS A 115 -5.59 3.80 9.31
C LYS A 115 -5.37 4.52 7.98
N TYR A 116 -4.74 5.70 7.99
CA TYR A 116 -4.59 6.52 6.79
C TYR A 116 -3.69 5.87 5.75
N TRP A 117 -2.53 5.38 6.17
CA TRP A 117 -1.64 4.65 5.27
C TRP A 117 -2.16 3.24 4.99
N ILE A 118 -2.80 2.57 5.97
CA ILE A 118 -3.41 1.24 5.74
C ILE A 118 -4.48 1.31 4.65
N HIS A 119 -5.43 2.23 4.75
CA HIS A 119 -6.50 2.35 3.76
C HIS A 119 -5.94 2.72 2.37
N ALA A 120 -4.93 3.58 2.31
CA ALA A 120 -4.27 3.91 1.05
C ALA A 120 -3.61 2.66 0.42
N TYR A 121 -2.92 1.83 1.22
CA TYR A 121 -2.39 0.55 0.73
C TYR A 121 -3.50 -0.42 0.30
N THR A 122 -4.60 -0.53 1.03
CA THR A 122 -5.72 -1.39 0.64
C THR A 122 -6.30 -0.95 -0.71
N CYS A 123 -6.47 0.37 -0.94
CA CYS A 123 -6.89 0.88 -2.25
C CYS A 123 -5.89 0.53 -3.35
N PHE A 124 -4.59 0.70 -3.09
CA PHE A 124 -3.52 0.29 -4.00
C PHE A 124 -3.57 -1.21 -4.32
N CYS A 125 -3.72 -2.07 -3.32
CA CYS A 125 -3.81 -3.53 -3.49
C CYS A 125 -5.05 -3.92 -4.27
N ALA A 126 -6.18 -3.22 -4.07
CA ALA A 126 -7.38 -3.42 -4.85
C ALA A 126 -7.15 -3.15 -6.33
N ILE A 127 -6.51 -2.01 -6.68
CA ILE A 127 -6.24 -1.69 -8.08
C ILE A 127 -5.26 -2.66 -8.70
N LEU A 128 -4.15 -3.00 -8.01
CA LEU A 128 -3.18 -3.97 -8.52
C LEU A 128 -3.77 -5.37 -8.64
N GLY A 129 -4.52 -5.79 -7.63
CA GLY A 129 -5.18 -7.08 -7.63
C GLY A 129 -6.16 -7.22 -8.78
N MET A 130 -6.97 -6.19 -9.01
CA MET A 130 -7.89 -6.16 -10.14
C MET A 130 -7.19 -6.05 -11.49
N GLY A 131 -6.07 -5.33 -11.54
CA GLY A 131 -5.24 -5.13 -12.73
C GLY A 131 -4.09 -6.12 -12.87
N TYR A 132 -4.09 -7.24 -12.12
CA TYR A 132 -2.90 -8.09 -11.99
C TYR A 132 -2.43 -8.64 -13.35
N SER A 133 -3.35 -8.91 -14.28
CA SER A 133 -3.03 -9.42 -15.61
C SER A 133 -2.20 -8.41 -16.41
N ARG A 134 -2.50 -7.11 -16.25
CA ARG A 134 -1.72 -6.00 -16.83
C ARG A 134 -0.41 -5.81 -16.09
N PHE A 135 -0.47 -5.77 -14.76
CA PHE A 135 0.72 -5.60 -13.91
C PHE A 135 1.77 -6.70 -14.14
N MET A 136 1.34 -7.95 -14.28
CA MET A 136 2.21 -9.11 -14.51
C MET A 136 2.44 -9.42 -16.00
N TYR A 137 2.17 -8.46 -16.90
CA TYR A 137 2.47 -8.65 -18.32
C TYR A 137 3.96 -8.45 -18.58
N PRO A 138 4.66 -9.45 -19.18
CA PRO A 138 6.12 -9.42 -19.29
C PRO A 138 6.65 -8.66 -20.51
N SER A 139 5.77 -8.21 -21.41
CA SER A 139 6.13 -7.66 -22.73
C SER A 139 5.64 -6.22 -22.91
N ASP A 140 5.88 -5.65 -24.09
CA ASP A 140 5.53 -4.30 -24.48
C ASP A 140 4.05 -4.08 -24.84
N TYR A 141 3.72 -2.82 -25.15
CA TYR A 141 2.37 -2.40 -25.53
C TYR A 141 1.89 -3.02 -26.84
N VAL A 142 2.77 -3.24 -27.81
CA VAL A 142 2.40 -3.80 -29.12
C VAL A 142 1.93 -5.24 -28.96
N ALA A 143 2.68 -6.06 -28.21
CA ALA A 143 2.29 -7.42 -27.90
C ALA A 143 0.98 -7.47 -27.10
N TRP A 144 0.78 -6.56 -26.14
CA TRP A 144 -0.46 -6.45 -25.39
C TRP A 144 -1.66 -6.16 -26.29
N ARG A 145 -1.54 -5.21 -27.22
CA ARG A 145 -2.61 -4.85 -28.16
C ARG A 145 -2.88 -5.92 -29.21
N ALA A 146 -1.89 -6.74 -29.53
CA ALA A 146 -2.02 -7.91 -30.39
C ALA A 146 -2.58 -9.15 -29.65
N ASP A 147 -2.96 -9.00 -28.38
CA ASP A 147 -3.52 -10.06 -27.53
C ASP A 147 -2.58 -11.27 -27.36
N VAL A 148 -1.27 -11.03 -27.39
CA VAL A 148 -0.27 -12.09 -27.20
C VAL A 148 -0.31 -12.53 -25.73
N GLN A 149 -0.65 -13.80 -25.53
CA GLN A 149 -0.73 -14.40 -24.20
C GLN A 149 0.64 -14.91 -23.73
N TYR A 150 0.94 -14.68 -22.45
CA TYR A 150 2.15 -15.16 -21.78
C TYR A 150 1.77 -15.88 -20.49
N PRO A 151 2.50 -16.94 -20.09
CA PRO A 151 2.34 -17.54 -18.77
C PRO A 151 2.73 -16.52 -17.69
N LEU A 152 2.04 -16.57 -16.54
CA LEU A 152 2.29 -15.63 -15.42
C LEU A 152 3.75 -15.64 -14.94
N THR A 153 4.40 -16.80 -15.02
CA THR A 153 5.79 -17.00 -14.61
C THR A 153 6.78 -16.21 -15.46
N ALA A 154 6.44 -15.86 -16.71
CA ALA A 154 7.31 -15.07 -17.58
C ALA A 154 7.58 -13.66 -17.03
N PHE A 155 6.71 -13.15 -16.16
CA PHE A 155 6.93 -11.87 -15.47
C PHE A 155 8.20 -11.91 -14.62
N PHE A 156 8.46 -12.99 -13.89
CA PHE A 156 9.60 -13.09 -12.97
C PHE A 156 10.97 -13.18 -13.68
N THR A 157 10.97 -13.35 -15.00
CA THR A 157 12.17 -13.30 -15.84
C THR A 157 12.17 -12.08 -16.77
N SER A 158 11.17 -11.21 -16.65
CA SER A 158 11.01 -10.03 -17.51
C SER A 158 11.93 -8.88 -17.11
N ARG A 159 12.23 -8.00 -18.07
CA ARG A 159 12.97 -6.76 -17.83
C ARG A 159 12.31 -5.91 -16.75
N ILE A 160 10.98 -5.78 -16.79
CA ILE A 160 10.20 -4.99 -15.83
C ILE A 160 10.43 -5.49 -14.40
N PHE A 161 10.36 -6.80 -14.18
CA PHE A 161 10.60 -7.37 -12.85
C PHE A 161 12.00 -7.06 -12.33
N PHE A 162 13.05 -7.20 -13.15
CA PHE A 162 14.40 -6.84 -12.74
C PHE A 162 14.57 -5.34 -12.48
N THR A 163 13.88 -4.47 -13.24
CA THR A 163 13.84 -3.03 -12.96
C THR A 163 13.22 -2.76 -11.58
N LEU A 164 12.09 -3.40 -11.26
CA LEU A 164 11.44 -3.27 -9.95
C LEU A 164 12.34 -3.77 -8.80
N LEU A 165 13.05 -4.88 -9.00
CA LEU A 165 14.02 -5.37 -8.01
C LEU A 165 15.15 -4.37 -7.80
N ALA A 166 15.74 -3.86 -8.88
CA ALA A 166 16.83 -2.89 -8.81
C ALA A 166 16.40 -1.60 -8.09
N MET A 167 15.21 -1.08 -8.38
CA MET A 167 14.64 0.06 -7.67
C MET A 167 14.32 -0.25 -6.21
N GLY A 168 13.79 -1.45 -5.95
CA GLY A 168 13.45 -1.94 -4.62
C GLY A 168 14.65 -1.95 -3.66
N VAL A 169 15.86 -2.23 -4.17
CA VAL A 169 17.11 -2.20 -3.38
C VAL A 169 17.34 -0.82 -2.74
N VAL A 170 16.95 0.27 -3.40
CA VAL A 170 17.10 1.63 -2.87
C VAL A 170 15.84 2.07 -2.11
N LEU A 171 14.67 1.83 -2.71
CA LEU A 171 13.40 2.31 -2.20
C LEU A 171 13.00 1.63 -0.89
N ILE A 172 13.14 0.31 -0.79
CA ILE A 172 12.70 -0.45 0.40
C ILE A 172 13.49 -0.03 1.65
N PRO A 173 14.84 0.02 1.64
CA PRO A 173 15.58 0.50 2.81
C PRO A 173 15.24 1.95 3.18
N ALA A 174 15.12 2.83 2.18
CA ALA A 174 14.76 4.23 2.40
C ALA A 174 13.34 4.40 2.99
N ALA A 175 12.41 3.50 2.69
CA ALA A 175 11.08 3.52 3.30
C ALA A 175 11.07 2.86 4.69
N TYR A 176 11.69 1.70 4.85
CA TYR A 176 11.51 0.86 6.05
C TYR A 176 12.41 1.23 7.22
N ILE A 177 13.66 1.66 6.98
CA ILE A 177 14.61 2.01 8.05
C ILE A 177 14.07 3.15 8.94
N PRO A 178 13.60 4.29 8.40
CA PRO A 178 13.03 5.37 9.21
C PRO A 178 11.80 4.92 9.98
N CYS A 179 10.90 4.17 9.33
CA CYS A 179 9.71 3.62 9.98
C CYS A 179 10.10 2.79 11.20
N PHE A 180 11.07 1.89 11.06
CA PHE A 180 11.55 1.05 12.16
C PHE A 180 12.14 1.88 13.31
N ILE A 181 13.03 2.83 12.99
CA ILE A 181 13.68 3.70 13.98
C ILE A 181 12.65 4.54 14.73
N TRP A 182 11.73 5.20 14.01
CA TRP A 182 10.73 6.07 14.63
C TRP A 182 9.68 5.27 15.40
N MET A 183 9.24 4.11 14.89
CA MET A 183 8.33 3.24 15.65
C MET A 183 8.92 2.81 16.98
N LYS A 184 10.18 2.35 16.98
CA LYS A 184 10.87 1.93 18.20
C LYS A 184 11.04 3.07 19.20
N ASN A 185 11.43 4.25 18.72
CA ASN A 185 11.90 5.33 19.60
C ASN A 185 10.81 6.36 19.95
N GLN A 186 9.74 6.44 19.17
CA GLN A 186 8.76 7.53 19.26
C GLN A 186 7.32 7.00 19.42
N THR A 187 6.91 6.02 18.63
CA THR A 187 5.50 5.57 18.63
C THR A 187 5.21 4.44 19.63
N LEU A 188 6.06 3.41 19.68
CA LEU A 188 5.85 2.21 20.51
C LEU A 188 6.63 2.30 21.83
N THR A 189 6.36 3.34 22.61
CA THR A 189 7.13 3.68 23.81
C THR A 189 6.50 3.20 25.12
N ALA A 190 5.21 2.86 25.11
CA ALA A 190 4.48 2.40 26.30
C ALA A 190 4.14 0.90 26.23
N PRO A 191 4.01 0.23 27.40
CA PRO A 191 3.54 -1.14 27.47
C PRO A 191 2.18 -1.32 26.78
N GLY A 192 2.09 -2.34 25.93
CA GLY A 192 0.88 -2.66 25.15
C GLY A 192 0.70 -1.88 23.85
N ASP A 193 1.57 -0.91 23.53
CA ASP A 193 1.51 -0.17 22.25
C ASP A 193 1.63 -1.09 21.05
N LYS A 194 2.58 -2.03 21.09
CA LYS A 194 2.79 -3.02 20.03
C LYS A 194 1.53 -3.84 19.77
N SER A 195 0.88 -4.35 20.81
CA SER A 195 -0.36 -5.13 20.69
C SER A 195 -1.52 -4.29 20.16
N ARG A 196 -1.65 -3.04 20.62
CA ARG A 196 -2.68 -2.11 20.12
C ARG A 196 -2.47 -1.80 18.64
N PHE A 197 -1.22 -1.56 18.23
CA PHE A 197 -0.89 -1.30 16.84
C PHE A 197 -1.20 -2.53 15.98
N PHE A 198 -0.75 -3.71 16.40
CA PHE A 198 -1.03 -4.98 15.73
C PHE A 198 -2.54 -5.23 15.53
N LEU A 199 -3.33 -5.10 16.61
CA LEU A 199 -4.79 -5.26 16.55
C LEU A 199 -5.45 -4.20 15.67
N THR A 200 -4.92 -2.98 15.67
CA THR A 200 -5.41 -1.89 14.82
C THR A 200 -5.15 -2.18 13.34
N CYS A 201 -3.97 -2.71 13.00
CA CYS A 201 -3.68 -3.18 11.65
C CYS A 201 -4.67 -4.27 11.24
N ILE A 202 -4.80 -5.34 12.03
CA ILE A 202 -5.75 -6.43 11.74
C ILE A 202 -7.16 -5.88 11.50
N HIS A 203 -7.64 -5.01 12.37
CA HIS A 203 -8.98 -4.43 12.25
C HIS A 203 -9.19 -3.71 10.91
N PHE A 204 -8.26 -2.84 10.50
CA PHE A 204 -8.41 -2.07 9.26
C PHE A 204 -8.25 -2.92 8.00
N ILE A 205 -7.41 -3.95 8.03
CA ILE A 205 -7.35 -4.88 6.89
C ILE A 205 -8.60 -5.75 6.80
N LEU A 206 -9.12 -6.25 7.92
CA LEU A 206 -10.39 -6.98 7.90
C LEU A 206 -11.50 -6.08 7.34
N GLN A 207 -11.52 -4.80 7.72
CA GLN A 207 -12.45 -3.84 7.15
C GLN A 207 -12.25 -3.67 5.63
N GLY A 208 -11.01 -3.54 5.16
CA GLY A 208 -10.67 -3.45 3.74
C GLY A 208 -11.12 -4.68 2.94
N THR A 209 -10.81 -5.87 3.46
CA THR A 209 -11.19 -7.15 2.88
C THR A 209 -12.71 -7.27 2.80
N CYS A 210 -13.42 -7.00 3.90
CA CYS A 210 -14.88 -7.04 3.94
C CYS A 210 -15.52 -6.07 2.94
N LEU A 211 -15.00 -4.85 2.81
CA LEU A 211 -15.51 -3.86 1.87
C LEU A 211 -15.39 -4.35 0.43
N VAL A 212 -14.22 -4.86 0.05
CA VAL A 212 -14.01 -5.37 -1.31
C VAL A 212 -14.87 -6.61 -1.55
N SER A 213 -14.91 -7.56 -0.62
CA SER A 213 -15.80 -8.73 -0.72
C SER A 213 -17.27 -8.33 -0.89
N ALA A 214 -17.74 -7.28 -0.21
CA ALA A 214 -19.11 -6.76 -0.38
C ALA A 214 -19.35 -6.15 -1.77
N LEU A 215 -18.38 -5.39 -2.31
CA LEU A 215 -18.47 -4.85 -3.67
C LEU A 215 -18.53 -5.97 -4.72
N PHE A 216 -17.78 -7.05 -4.51
CA PHE A 216 -17.86 -8.24 -5.37
C PHE A 216 -19.21 -8.96 -5.23
N GLY A 217 -19.72 -9.10 -4.01
CA GLY A 217 -21.08 -9.61 -3.78
C GLY A 217 -22.13 -8.79 -4.55
N ALA A 218 -22.04 -7.46 -4.50
CA ALA A 218 -22.94 -6.58 -5.24
C ALA A 218 -22.77 -6.73 -6.77
N TYR A 219 -21.54 -6.87 -7.26
CA TYR A 219 -21.27 -7.13 -8.68
C TYR A 219 -21.88 -8.46 -9.15
N ILE A 220 -21.80 -9.51 -8.33
CA ILE A 220 -22.39 -10.83 -8.62
C ILE A 220 -23.90 -10.75 -8.70
N VAL A 221 -24.54 -10.06 -7.75
CA VAL A 221 -25.99 -9.83 -7.77
C VAL A 221 -26.39 -9.11 -9.05
N ARG A 222 -25.67 -8.05 -9.41
CA ARG A 222 -25.93 -7.30 -10.65
C ARG A 222 -25.72 -8.14 -11.91
N ASN A 223 -24.70 -8.99 -11.95
CA ASN A 223 -24.49 -9.91 -13.07
C ASN A 223 -25.62 -10.94 -13.18
N HIS A 224 -26.12 -11.46 -12.05
CA HIS A 224 -27.27 -12.34 -12.04
C HIS A 224 -28.56 -11.65 -12.54
N GLU A 225 -28.76 -10.39 -12.20
CA GLU A 225 -29.87 -9.59 -12.76
C GLU A 225 -29.79 -9.47 -14.28
N ASN A 226 -28.57 -9.35 -14.83
CA ASN A 226 -28.34 -9.25 -16.27
C ASN A 226 -28.43 -10.60 -17.00
N ASP A 227 -28.07 -11.70 -16.33
CA ASP A 227 -28.18 -13.06 -16.85
C ASP A 227 -28.76 -14.02 -15.80
N PRO A 228 -30.10 -14.10 -15.71
CA PRO A 228 -30.79 -14.92 -14.70
C PRO A 228 -30.63 -16.42 -14.91
N SER A 229 -30.09 -16.85 -16.07
CA SER A 229 -29.96 -18.27 -16.42
C SER A 229 -28.97 -19.01 -15.52
N ASN A 230 -28.00 -18.28 -14.95
CA ASN A 230 -27.08 -18.79 -13.94
C ASN A 230 -27.62 -18.49 -12.54
N SER A 231 -27.78 -19.50 -11.68
CA SER A 231 -28.21 -19.26 -10.29
C SER A 231 -27.20 -18.40 -9.52
N ILE A 232 -27.64 -17.68 -8.47
CA ILE A 232 -26.72 -16.92 -7.60
C ILE A 232 -25.62 -17.82 -7.05
N VAL A 233 -25.98 -19.04 -6.63
CA VAL A 233 -25.03 -20.05 -6.12
C VAL A 233 -24.11 -20.56 -7.23
N ALA A 234 -24.58 -20.68 -8.48
CA ALA A 234 -23.72 -21.00 -9.62
C ALA A 234 -22.81 -19.83 -10.00
N ASN A 235 -23.24 -18.58 -9.90
CA ASN A 235 -22.38 -17.41 -10.07
C ASN A 235 -21.34 -17.31 -8.93
N LEU A 236 -21.74 -17.70 -7.71
CA LEU A 236 -20.88 -17.84 -6.52
C LEU A 236 -19.97 -19.06 -6.57
N TRP A 237 -20.35 -20.14 -7.23
CA TRP A 237 -19.48 -21.30 -7.42
C TRP A 237 -18.59 -21.13 -8.64
N GLN A 238 -19.05 -20.49 -9.72
CA GLN A 238 -18.20 -20.06 -10.83
C GLN A 238 -17.06 -19.16 -10.34
N LEU A 239 -17.31 -18.42 -9.26
CA LEU A 239 -16.35 -17.70 -8.40
C LEU A 239 -15.16 -18.55 -7.91
N PHE A 240 -15.40 -19.82 -7.64
CA PHE A 240 -14.44 -20.77 -7.06
C PHE A 240 -14.09 -21.97 -7.97
N ASP A 241 -14.87 -22.27 -9.02
CA ASP A 241 -14.89 -23.58 -9.71
C ASP A 241 -14.27 -23.58 -11.12
N ASN A 242 -13.86 -22.44 -11.68
CA ASN A 242 -13.19 -22.42 -12.98
C ASN A 242 -11.66 -22.51 -12.88
N GLY A 243 -11.20 -23.73 -12.56
CA GLY A 243 -9.97 -24.33 -13.09
C GLY A 243 -8.71 -23.47 -13.11
N ASN A 244 -7.81 -23.74 -12.18
CA ASN A 244 -6.47 -23.17 -12.07
C ASN A 244 -6.46 -21.66 -11.74
N ILE A 245 -6.17 -21.37 -10.47
CA ILE A 245 -5.96 -20.02 -9.92
C ILE A 245 -4.92 -19.18 -10.71
N LEU A 246 -4.07 -19.84 -11.50
CA LEU A 246 -3.05 -19.26 -12.36
C LEU A 246 -3.51 -19.00 -13.81
N ASP A 247 -4.75 -19.38 -14.16
CA ASP A 247 -5.32 -19.13 -15.48
C ASP A 247 -5.76 -17.68 -15.62
N ARG A 248 -5.18 -17.00 -16.61
CA ARG A 248 -5.38 -15.57 -16.90
C ARG A 248 -6.78 -15.28 -17.43
N GLU A 249 -7.42 -16.27 -18.05
CA GLU A 249 -8.79 -16.16 -18.56
C GLU A 249 -9.85 -16.40 -17.47
N SER A 250 -9.42 -16.77 -16.26
CA SER A 250 -10.32 -16.90 -15.13
C SER A 250 -10.93 -15.56 -14.76
N LYS A 251 -12.26 -15.50 -14.79
CA LYS A 251 -13.08 -14.33 -14.41
C LYS A 251 -12.81 -13.81 -12.97
N TRP A 252 -12.09 -14.58 -12.15
CA TRP A 252 -11.88 -14.32 -10.71
C TRP A 252 -10.44 -14.03 -10.32
N SER A 253 -9.54 -14.10 -11.28
CA SER A 253 -8.16 -13.68 -11.12
C SER A 253 -8.00 -12.24 -10.58
N PRO A 254 -8.92 -11.28 -10.80
CA PRO A 254 -8.93 -9.97 -10.11
C PRO A 254 -9.12 -10.04 -8.59
N LEU A 255 -10.05 -10.87 -8.11
CA LEU A 255 -10.39 -10.97 -6.68
C LEU A 255 -9.29 -11.73 -5.92
N LEU A 256 -8.76 -12.79 -6.53
CA LEU A 256 -7.61 -13.49 -5.99
C LEU A 256 -6.38 -12.59 -5.98
N GLY A 257 -6.11 -11.88 -7.07
CA GLY A 257 -5.03 -10.91 -7.16
C GLY A 257 -5.14 -9.90 -6.02
N PHE A 258 -6.35 -9.42 -5.72
CA PHE A 258 -6.59 -8.55 -4.58
C PHE A 258 -6.30 -9.24 -3.25
N TRP A 259 -6.84 -10.43 -3.01
CA TRP A 259 -6.66 -11.14 -1.75
C TRP A 259 -5.18 -11.48 -1.48
N VAL A 260 -4.46 -11.92 -2.52
CA VAL A 260 -3.01 -12.18 -2.46
C VAL A 260 -2.25 -10.89 -2.22
N ALA A 261 -2.56 -9.81 -2.95
CA ALA A 261 -1.91 -8.51 -2.77
C ALA A 261 -2.13 -7.96 -1.35
N GLU A 262 -3.37 -8.00 -0.85
CA GLU A 262 -3.72 -7.55 0.50
C GLU A 262 -3.01 -8.40 1.56
N THR A 263 -2.96 -9.73 1.38
CA THR A 263 -2.27 -10.65 2.31
C THR A 263 -0.75 -10.46 2.28
N ALA A 264 -0.16 -10.23 1.12
CA ALA A 264 1.27 -9.96 0.99
C ALA A 264 1.63 -8.61 1.61
N VAL A 265 0.84 -7.57 1.36
CA VAL A 265 1.02 -6.25 1.95
C VAL A 265 0.81 -6.31 3.46
N MET A 266 -0.14 -7.09 3.95
CA MET A 266 -0.30 -7.38 5.37
C MET A 266 0.99 -7.89 5.99
N PHE A 267 1.61 -8.88 5.37
CA PHE A 267 2.87 -9.43 5.87
C PHE A 267 3.97 -8.38 5.91
N LEU A 268 4.10 -7.57 4.84
CA LEU A 268 5.09 -6.49 4.76
C LEU A 268 4.84 -5.40 5.81
N VAL A 269 3.59 -5.04 6.06
CA VAL A 269 3.15 -4.10 7.08
C VAL A 269 3.50 -4.57 8.50
N PHE A 270 3.36 -5.86 8.78
CA PHE A 270 3.71 -6.42 10.09
C PHE A 270 5.20 -6.58 10.30
N LEU A 271 5.99 -6.58 9.23
CA LEU A 271 7.41 -6.87 9.29
C LEU A 271 8.15 -5.96 10.28
N PRO A 272 7.99 -4.62 10.26
CA PRO A 272 8.59 -3.76 11.29
C PRO A 272 8.08 -4.05 12.71
N ILE A 273 6.80 -4.42 12.87
CA ILE A 273 6.20 -4.72 14.17
C ILE A 273 6.92 -5.92 14.79
N PHE A 274 7.17 -6.97 14.02
CA PHE A 274 7.85 -8.16 14.53
C PHE A 274 9.25 -7.86 15.06
N PHE A 275 9.98 -6.98 14.38
CA PHE A 275 11.35 -6.62 14.76
C PHE A 275 11.46 -5.59 15.89
N VAL A 276 10.41 -4.78 16.17
CA VAL A 276 10.44 -3.84 17.30
C VAL A 276 10.25 -4.61 18.62
N PRO A 277 11.20 -4.57 19.57
CA PRO A 277 11.06 -5.26 20.84
C PRO A 277 9.93 -4.66 21.68
N SER A 278 9.18 -5.50 22.38
CA SER A 278 8.13 -5.05 23.29
C SER A 278 8.74 -4.33 24.50
N VAL A 279 8.18 -3.17 24.85
CA VAL A 279 8.49 -2.50 26.12
C VAL A 279 7.94 -3.35 27.26
N LYS A 280 8.83 -3.82 28.15
CA LYS A 280 8.42 -4.62 29.31
C LYS A 280 7.60 -3.76 30.26
N THR A 281 6.45 -4.26 30.71
CA THR A 281 5.79 -3.71 31.89
C THR A 281 6.78 -3.86 33.05
N ALA A 282 7.19 -2.76 33.67
CA ALA A 282 7.95 -2.85 34.92
C ALA A 282 7.13 -3.74 35.86
N ALA A 283 7.69 -4.90 36.24
CA ALA A 283 7.05 -5.76 37.21
C ALA A 283 6.76 -4.86 38.42
N VAL A 284 5.47 -4.73 38.77
CA VAL A 284 5.07 -4.04 39.99
C VAL A 284 5.84 -4.77 41.10
N GLN A 285 6.93 -4.17 41.56
CA GLN A 285 7.58 -4.59 42.78
C GLN A 285 6.47 -4.44 43.82
N LYS A 286 5.85 -5.57 44.16
CA LYS A 286 5.03 -5.67 45.36
C LYS A 286 5.99 -5.28 46.47
N THR A 287 5.94 -4.02 46.88
CA THR A 287 6.49 -3.54 48.13
C THR A 287 5.79 -4.37 49.19
N THR A 288 6.46 -5.45 49.58
CA THR A 288 6.14 -6.21 50.77
C THR A 288 6.43 -5.23 51.88
N LYS A 289 5.42 -4.46 52.29
CA LYS A 289 5.44 -3.76 53.57
C LYS A 289 5.47 -4.86 54.62
N THR A 290 6.66 -5.27 55.03
CA THR A 290 6.85 -5.91 56.33
C THR A 290 6.50 -4.88 57.39
N GLN A 291 5.42 -5.17 58.10
CA GLN A 291 4.99 -4.54 59.34
C GLN A 291 6.05 -4.71 60.44
#